data_AF-A0A7Y1YT41-F1
#
_entry.id   AF-A0A7Y1YT41-F1
#
_cell.length_a   1.000
_cell.length_b   1.000
_cell.length_c   1.000
_cell.angle_alpha   90.00
_cell.angle_beta   90.00
_cell.angle_gamma   90.00
#
_symmetry.space_group_name_H-M   'P 1'
#
loop_
_entity.id
_entity.type
_entity.pdbx_description
1 polymer ?
#
loop_
_entity_poly.entity_id
_entity_poly.type
_entity_poly.pdbx_seq_one_letter_code
_entity_poly.pdbx_strand_id
1 'polypeptide(L)'
;MYKSYIKINKCFWAGLLFILMVGSQSSCEINDLVDPNNPDLNNIESNASLSEMQNLVDGIESWMRDRLGTYLDGVGVIGREYYRFSGSDPRFTSDLLGKGSAVLDNNTFYTTRPFESRYRTVKNANILLDAIANTRATVTTEQVSATRGFAKTIQAHQLLQVLMRQYTCGIRIDVTDPDNLGPFLDFEASLNGLESILNDANNDLQSGGGAFP
;
A
#
# COMPACT_ATOMS: atom_id res chain seq x y z
N MET A 1 -8.50 -72.66 4.93
CA MET A 1 -7.84 -71.80 5.95
C MET A 1 -6.78 -70.86 5.39
N TYR A 2 -5.88 -71.29 4.48
CA TYR A 2 -4.75 -70.46 4.01
C TYR A 2 -5.12 -69.15 3.25
N LYS A 3 -6.16 -69.17 2.40
CA LYS A 3 -6.61 -67.98 1.63
C LYS A 3 -7.18 -66.85 2.50
N SER A 4 -7.71 -67.15 3.68
CA SER A 4 -8.30 -66.13 4.57
C SER A 4 -7.24 -65.34 5.33
N TYR A 5 -6.14 -65.99 5.73
CA TYR A 5 -5.02 -65.38 6.43
C TYR A 5 -4.26 -64.36 5.54
N ILE A 6 -4.09 -64.69 4.24
CA ILE A 6 -3.44 -63.80 3.26
C ILE A 6 -4.27 -62.53 3.00
N LYS A 7 -5.60 -62.62 2.99
CA LYS A 7 -6.49 -61.45 2.83
C LYS A 7 -6.45 -60.53 4.04
N ILE A 8 -6.45 -61.09 5.25
CA ILE A 8 -6.38 -60.30 6.50
C ILE A 8 -5.04 -59.57 6.61
N ASN A 9 -3.91 -60.22 6.28
CA ASN A 9 -2.61 -59.55 6.24
C ASN A 9 -2.57 -58.42 5.20
N LYS A 10 -3.13 -58.61 4.00
CA LYS A 10 -3.16 -57.53 2.99
C LYS A 10 -4.00 -56.33 3.42
N CYS A 11 -5.14 -56.55 4.07
CA CYS A 11 -5.97 -55.47 4.62
C CYS A 11 -5.29 -54.76 5.79
N PHE A 12 -4.57 -55.49 6.65
CA PHE A 12 -3.82 -54.92 7.77
C PHE A 12 -2.64 -54.05 7.29
N TRP A 13 -1.84 -54.56 6.34
CA TRP A 13 -0.74 -53.79 5.75
C TRP A 13 -1.23 -52.59 4.92
N ALA A 14 -2.34 -52.72 4.20
CA ALA A 14 -2.95 -51.59 3.49
C ALA A 14 -3.49 -50.52 4.45
N GLY A 15 -4.08 -50.92 5.58
CA GLY A 15 -4.53 -49.99 6.63
C GLY A 15 -3.35 -49.28 7.29
N LEU A 16 -2.25 -49.98 7.56
CA LEU A 16 -1.04 -49.40 8.15
C LEU A 16 -0.39 -48.37 7.21
N LEU A 17 -0.34 -48.66 5.90
CA LEU A 17 0.23 -47.77 4.89
C LEU A 17 -0.63 -46.51 4.67
N PHE A 18 -1.96 -46.65 4.79
CA PHE A 18 -2.88 -45.51 4.74
C PHE A 18 -2.75 -44.60 5.95
N ILE A 19 -2.58 -45.17 7.16
CA ILE A 19 -2.35 -44.39 8.39
C ILE A 19 -1.01 -43.64 8.32
N LEU A 20 0.04 -44.26 7.77
CA LEU A 20 1.34 -43.61 7.56
C LEU A 20 1.28 -42.47 6.52
N MET A 21 0.50 -42.61 5.44
CA MET A 21 0.29 -41.55 4.44
C MET A 21 -0.55 -40.38 4.97
N VAL A 22 -1.52 -40.63 5.85
CA VAL A 22 -2.32 -39.56 6.47
C VAL A 22 -1.51 -38.84 7.56
N GLY A 23 -0.67 -39.56 8.31
CA GLY A 23 0.21 -38.98 9.32
C GLY A 23 1.34 -38.10 8.77
N SER A 24 1.73 -38.27 7.50
CA SER A 24 2.77 -37.44 6.85
C SER A 24 2.26 -36.09 6.35
N GLN A 25 0.95 -35.82 6.39
CA GLN A 25 0.38 -34.52 5.98
C GLN A 25 0.36 -33.48 7.12
N SER A 26 0.71 -33.87 8.35
CA SER A 26 0.65 -33.01 9.53
C SER A 26 1.96 -32.29 9.88
N SER A 27 3.03 -32.46 9.09
CA SER A 27 4.37 -31.91 9.40
C SER A 27 4.88 -30.87 8.40
N CYS A 28 3.98 -30.24 7.64
CA CYS A 28 4.33 -29.09 6.80
C CYS A 28 3.38 -27.93 7.10
N GLU A 29 3.36 -27.49 8.36
CA GLU A 29 3.11 -26.08 8.62
C GLU A 29 4.41 -25.36 8.26
N ILE A 30 4.45 -24.74 7.08
CA ILE A 30 5.46 -23.74 6.78
C ILE A 30 5.17 -22.61 7.75
N ASN A 31 5.96 -22.51 8.81
CA ASN A 31 5.94 -21.32 9.65
C ASN A 31 6.27 -20.14 8.74
N ASP A 32 5.39 -19.15 8.68
CA ASP A 32 5.66 -17.90 7.99
C ASP A 32 6.95 -17.33 8.59
N LEU A 33 8.04 -17.41 7.82
CA LEU A 33 9.29 -16.80 8.19
C LEU A 33 9.05 -15.29 8.16
N VAL A 34 9.24 -14.64 9.30
CA VAL A 34 9.27 -13.17 9.35
C VAL A 34 10.30 -12.70 8.33
N ASP A 35 9.88 -11.83 7.41
CA ASP A 35 10.73 -11.30 6.36
C ASP A 35 11.97 -10.66 7.00
N PRO A 36 13.19 -11.19 6.79
CA PRO A 36 14.38 -10.64 7.44
C PRO A 36 14.74 -9.24 6.92
N ASN A 37 14.14 -8.80 5.81
CA ASN A 37 14.44 -7.52 5.16
C ASN A 37 13.34 -6.47 5.35
N ASN A 38 12.20 -6.83 5.94
CA ASN A 38 11.09 -5.91 6.19
C ASN A 38 10.63 -5.98 7.65
N PRO A 39 10.11 -4.88 8.21
CA PRO A 39 9.51 -4.92 9.53
C PRO A 39 8.30 -5.87 9.56
N ASP A 40 8.10 -6.52 10.70
CA ASP A 40 6.93 -7.37 10.93
C ASP A 40 5.66 -6.50 11.00
N LEU A 41 4.90 -6.49 9.92
CA LEU A 41 3.66 -5.71 9.81
C LEU A 41 2.63 -6.14 10.86
N ASN A 42 2.59 -7.43 11.22
CA ASN A 42 1.64 -7.91 12.24
C ASN A 42 1.95 -7.29 13.60
N ASN A 43 3.22 -7.12 13.95
CA ASN A 43 3.60 -6.46 15.19
C ASN A 43 3.26 -4.96 15.18
N ILE A 44 3.55 -4.27 14.07
CA ILE A 44 3.23 -2.84 13.92
C ILE A 44 1.72 -2.59 14.00
N GLU A 45 0.92 -3.36 13.28
CA GLU A 45 -0.53 -3.17 13.24
C GLU A 45 -1.21 -3.59 14.56
N SER A 46 -0.64 -4.54 15.32
CA SER A 46 -1.27 -5.04 16.54
C SER A 46 -0.84 -4.34 17.83
N ASN A 47 0.39 -3.86 17.93
CA ASN A 47 0.91 -3.22 19.14
C ASN A 47 2.24 -2.45 18.92
N ALA A 48 2.28 -1.52 17.96
CA ALA A 48 3.48 -0.71 17.73
C ALA A 48 3.90 0.10 18.97
N SER A 49 5.21 0.15 19.22
CA SER A 49 5.82 1.13 20.12
C SER A 49 5.83 2.54 19.50
N LEU A 50 6.03 3.57 20.33
CA LEU A 50 6.18 4.96 19.85
C LEU A 50 7.32 5.12 18.84
N SER A 51 8.46 4.45 19.06
CA SER A 51 9.59 4.49 18.14
C SER A 51 9.29 3.81 16.80
N GLU A 52 8.52 2.73 16.79
CA GLU A 52 8.11 2.07 15.53
C GLU A 52 7.15 2.95 14.75
N MET A 53 6.21 3.63 15.42
CA MET A 53 5.34 4.61 14.77
C MET A 53 6.12 5.81 14.23
N GLN A 54 7.12 6.32 14.95
CA GLN A 54 7.98 7.40 14.43
C GLN A 54 8.77 6.95 13.19
N ASN A 55 9.35 5.74 13.22
CA ASN A 55 10.03 5.20 12.05
C ASN A 55 9.07 5.03 10.86
N LEU A 56 7.81 4.68 11.12
CA LEU A 56 6.78 4.59 10.09
C LEU A 56 6.45 5.97 9.50
N VAL A 57 6.36 7.03 10.33
CA VAL A 57 6.22 8.42 9.88
C VAL A 57 7.39 8.83 8.98
N ASP A 58 8.64 8.59 9.40
CA ASP A 58 9.83 8.87 8.59
C ASP A 58 9.79 8.09 7.26
N GLY A 59 9.31 6.84 7.30
CA GLY A 59 9.08 6.00 6.14
C GLY A 59 8.03 6.59 5.19
N ILE A 60 6.90 7.08 5.70
CA ILE A 60 5.86 7.77 4.93
C ILE A 60 6.48 8.96 4.20
N GLU A 61 7.19 9.84 4.90
CA GLU A 61 7.83 11.01 4.29
C GLU A 61 8.88 10.65 3.24
N SER A 62 9.64 9.57 3.47
CA SER A 62 10.59 9.04 2.50
C SER A 62 9.89 8.57 1.23
N TRP A 63 8.79 7.83 1.36
CA TRP A 63 7.97 7.37 0.24
C TRP A 63 7.27 8.52 -0.50
N MET A 64 6.87 9.59 0.18
CA MET A 64 6.34 10.79 -0.48
C MET A 64 7.34 11.40 -1.48
N ARG A 65 8.64 11.27 -1.21
CA ARG A 65 9.72 11.75 -2.10
C ARG A 65 10.06 10.75 -3.21
N ASP A 66 9.72 9.47 -3.02
CA ASP A 66 9.98 8.46 -4.04
C ASP A 66 9.20 8.77 -5.34
N ARG A 67 9.90 8.64 -6.47
CA ARG A 67 9.39 8.99 -7.80
C ARG A 67 8.75 10.39 -7.92
N LEU A 68 8.99 11.31 -6.98
CA LEU A 68 8.47 12.67 -7.08
C LEU A 68 9.06 13.42 -8.28
N GLY A 69 10.38 13.27 -8.50
CA GLY A 69 11.02 13.81 -9.71
C GLY A 69 10.39 13.26 -10.99
N THR A 70 10.19 11.94 -11.07
CA THR A 70 9.50 11.30 -12.21
C THR A 70 8.07 11.80 -12.38
N TYR A 71 7.37 12.10 -11.28
CA TYR A 71 6.04 12.71 -11.34
C TYR A 71 6.09 14.09 -11.97
N LEU A 72 6.99 14.95 -11.48
CA LEU A 72 7.20 16.31 -11.98
C LEU A 72 7.65 16.32 -13.44
N ASP A 73 8.51 15.37 -13.84
CA ASP A 73 8.89 15.19 -15.25
C ASP A 73 7.70 14.84 -16.14
N GLY A 74 6.79 13.99 -15.67
CA GLY A 74 5.57 13.67 -16.41
C GLY A 74 4.69 14.91 -16.60
N VAL A 75 4.29 15.55 -15.49
CA VAL A 75 3.32 16.65 -15.52
C VAL A 75 3.90 17.95 -16.09
N GLY A 76 5.16 18.27 -15.79
CA GLY A 76 5.82 19.49 -16.25
C GLY A 76 6.14 19.48 -17.75
N VAL A 77 6.58 18.34 -18.29
CA VAL A 77 6.81 18.20 -19.74
C VAL A 77 5.48 18.23 -20.51
N ILE A 78 4.44 17.54 -20.02
CA ILE A 78 3.10 17.61 -20.62
C ILE A 78 2.55 19.04 -20.53
N GLY A 79 2.70 19.70 -19.38
CA GLY A 79 2.31 21.10 -19.13
C GLY A 79 3.14 22.15 -19.87
N ARG A 80 4.19 21.74 -20.60
CA ARG A 80 5.11 22.61 -21.35
C ARG A 80 5.90 23.59 -20.47
N GLU A 81 6.18 23.23 -19.22
CA GLU A 81 6.99 24.01 -18.30
C GLU A 81 8.49 23.90 -18.63
N TYR A 82 8.93 22.72 -19.08
CA TYR A 82 10.30 22.48 -19.52
C TYR A 82 10.40 21.32 -20.50
N TYR A 83 11.55 21.24 -21.18
CA TYR A 83 11.93 20.09 -22.00
C TYR A 83 13.00 19.27 -21.28
N ARG A 84 12.75 17.98 -21.09
CA ARG A 84 13.76 17.06 -20.54
C ARG A 84 14.47 16.30 -21.65
N PHE A 85 15.64 16.78 -22.04
CA PHE A 85 16.51 16.07 -22.97
C PHE A 85 17.31 15.01 -22.21
N SER A 86 17.11 13.74 -22.56
CA SER A 86 17.88 12.61 -22.03
C SER A 86 18.32 11.71 -23.17
N GLY A 87 19.63 11.55 -23.36
CA GLY A 87 20.17 10.63 -24.37
C GLY A 87 19.87 9.16 -24.06
N SER A 88 19.69 8.81 -22.79
CA SER A 88 19.36 7.45 -22.35
C SER A 88 17.86 7.14 -22.40
N ASP A 89 16.99 8.16 -22.45
CA ASP A 89 15.55 7.95 -22.52
C ASP A 89 14.87 9.01 -23.42
N PRO A 90 14.71 8.72 -24.73
CA PRO A 90 14.11 9.67 -25.66
C PRO A 90 12.61 9.89 -25.41
N ARG A 91 11.94 9.06 -24.58
CA ARG A 91 10.49 9.14 -24.33
C ARG A 91 10.06 10.45 -23.69
N PHE A 92 10.94 11.11 -22.96
CA PHE A 92 10.66 12.46 -22.43
C PHE A 92 10.41 13.50 -23.53
N THR A 93 10.98 13.34 -24.72
CA THR A 93 10.75 14.27 -25.85
C THR A 93 9.94 13.67 -26.98
N SER A 94 9.85 12.34 -27.06
CA SER A 94 9.01 11.69 -28.06
C SER A 94 7.60 11.47 -27.57
N ASP A 95 7.44 10.83 -26.41
CA ASP A 95 6.16 10.33 -25.92
C ASP A 95 5.40 11.44 -25.19
N LEU A 96 5.98 12.00 -24.13
CA LEU A 96 5.37 13.09 -23.33
C LEU A 96 5.04 14.36 -24.11
N LEU A 97 5.77 14.64 -25.19
CA LEU A 97 5.53 15.80 -26.05
C LEU A 97 4.65 15.49 -27.27
N GLY A 98 4.29 14.23 -27.50
CA GLY A 98 3.47 13.84 -28.64
C GLY A 98 4.19 14.02 -29.98
N LYS A 99 5.44 13.55 -30.11
CA LYS A 99 6.22 13.65 -31.35
C LYS A 99 5.48 12.97 -32.50
N GLY A 100 5.16 13.74 -33.53
CA GLY A 100 4.44 13.25 -34.71
C GLY A 100 3.00 12.88 -34.33
N SER A 101 2.67 11.60 -34.41
CA SER A 101 1.36 11.05 -34.04
C SER A 101 1.41 10.17 -32.79
N ALA A 102 2.43 10.35 -31.94
CA ALA A 102 2.56 9.58 -30.70
C ALA A 102 1.39 9.86 -29.76
N VAL A 103 0.83 8.79 -29.18
CA VAL A 103 -0.19 8.83 -28.13
C VAL A 103 0.47 8.32 -26.85
N LEU A 104 0.17 8.95 -25.73
CA LEU A 104 0.73 8.57 -24.43
C LEU A 104 0.45 7.09 -24.12
N ASP A 105 1.51 6.34 -23.86
CA ASP A 105 1.43 4.95 -23.45
C ASP A 105 0.99 4.86 -21.97
N ASN A 106 -0.03 4.03 -21.72
CA ASN A 106 -0.64 3.85 -20.40
C ASN A 106 0.18 2.96 -19.46
N ASN A 107 1.31 2.38 -19.91
CA ASN A 107 2.16 1.46 -19.16
C ASN A 107 3.64 1.86 -19.20
N THR A 108 3.94 3.14 -18.93
CA THR A 108 5.31 3.65 -18.91
C THR A 108 5.77 3.94 -17.49
N PHE A 109 7.08 3.98 -17.28
CA PHE A 109 7.66 4.24 -15.97
C PHE A 109 7.25 5.61 -15.39
N TYR A 110 6.94 6.58 -16.25
CA TYR A 110 6.51 7.90 -15.83
C TYR A 110 5.00 7.97 -15.55
N THR A 111 4.20 6.94 -15.88
CA THR A 111 2.81 6.78 -15.45
C THR A 111 2.68 5.85 -14.25
N THR A 112 3.19 4.62 -14.34
CA THR A 112 2.96 3.53 -13.38
C THR A 112 3.72 3.71 -12.07
N ARG A 113 5.00 4.11 -12.12
CA ARG A 113 5.82 4.20 -10.89
C ARG A 113 5.37 5.32 -9.95
N PRO A 114 5.01 6.53 -10.42
CA PRO A 114 4.42 7.52 -9.53
C PRO A 114 3.09 7.03 -8.95
N PHE A 115 2.20 6.43 -9.76
CA PHE A 115 0.94 5.87 -9.28
C PHE A 115 1.17 4.88 -8.12
N GLU A 116 2.04 3.88 -8.34
CA GLU A 116 2.43 2.89 -7.33
C GLU A 116 2.97 3.54 -6.05
N SER A 117 3.91 4.48 -6.19
CA SER A 117 4.56 5.14 -5.05
C SER A 117 3.57 5.94 -4.19
N ARG A 118 2.58 6.60 -4.80
CA ARG A 118 1.52 7.33 -4.08
C ARG A 118 0.63 6.37 -3.29
N TYR A 119 0.14 5.29 -3.92
CA TYR A 119 -0.69 4.31 -3.22
C TYR A 119 0.09 3.53 -2.14
N ARG A 120 1.38 3.28 -2.35
CA ARG A 120 2.24 2.71 -1.30
C ARG A 120 2.37 3.64 -0.11
N THR A 121 2.50 4.95 -0.34
CA THR A 121 2.48 5.95 0.74
C THR A 121 1.14 5.95 1.49
N VAL A 122 0.01 5.87 0.76
CA VAL A 122 -1.34 5.74 1.35
C VAL A 122 -1.46 4.48 2.20
N LYS A 123 -0.92 3.35 1.75
CA LYS A 123 -0.88 2.10 2.52
C LYS A 123 -0.09 2.26 3.82
N ASN A 124 1.07 2.91 3.78
CA ASN A 124 1.83 3.17 5.01
C ASN A 124 1.07 4.08 5.98
N ALA A 125 0.31 5.04 5.48
CA ALA A 125 -0.55 5.87 6.31
C ALA A 125 -1.73 5.08 6.93
N ASN A 126 -2.31 4.09 6.21
CA ASN A 126 -3.28 3.17 6.79
C ASN A 126 -2.66 2.34 7.93
N ILE A 127 -1.47 1.79 7.72
CA ILE A 127 -0.75 1.04 8.76
C ILE A 127 -0.49 1.92 9.99
N LEU A 128 -0.19 3.21 9.80
CA LEU A 128 -0.02 4.16 10.92
C LEU A 128 -1.33 4.40 11.68
N LEU A 129 -2.46 4.47 10.98
CA LEU A 129 -3.78 4.60 11.59
C LEU A 129 -4.14 3.36 12.42
N ASP A 130 -3.83 2.17 11.93
CA ASP A 130 -4.05 0.92 12.67
C ASP A 130 -3.09 0.82 13.88
N ALA A 131 -1.82 1.16 13.69
CA ALA A 131 -0.81 1.17 14.75
C ALA A 131 -1.20 2.09 15.92
N ILE A 132 -1.63 3.33 15.65
CA ILE A 132 -2.05 4.28 16.70
C ILE A 132 -3.38 3.87 17.36
N ALA A 133 -4.24 3.15 16.65
CA ALA A 133 -5.49 2.63 17.21
C ALA A 133 -5.27 1.43 18.15
N ASN A 134 -4.27 0.61 17.86
CA ASN A 134 -4.05 -0.66 18.56
C ASN A 134 -2.87 -0.63 19.56
N THR A 135 -2.05 0.41 19.56
CA THR A 135 -0.90 0.53 20.47
C THR A 135 -1.29 0.44 21.95
N ARG A 136 -0.48 -0.25 22.74
CA ARG A 136 -0.54 -0.25 24.21
C ARG A 136 0.43 0.73 24.84
N ALA A 137 1.19 1.48 24.03
CA ALA A 137 2.03 2.55 24.53
C ALA A 137 1.17 3.66 25.16
N THR A 138 1.73 4.39 26.12
CA THR A 138 1.04 5.55 26.72
C THR A 138 1.04 6.70 25.71
N VAL A 139 -0.12 6.96 25.11
CA VAL A 139 -0.38 8.08 24.20
C VAL A 139 -1.53 8.93 24.73
N THR A 140 -1.43 10.25 24.58
CA THR A 140 -2.55 11.14 24.93
C THR A 140 -3.60 11.18 23.82
N THR A 141 -4.80 11.65 24.14
CA THR A 141 -5.88 11.83 23.15
C THR A 141 -5.50 12.84 22.07
N GLU A 142 -4.71 13.85 22.42
CA GLU A 142 -4.18 14.84 21.50
C GLU A 142 -3.16 14.19 20.55
N GLN A 143 -2.22 13.38 21.06
CA GLN A 143 -1.25 12.67 20.22
C GLN A 143 -1.94 11.74 19.22
N VAL A 144 -2.94 10.96 19.66
CA VAL A 144 -3.73 10.10 18.76
C VAL A 144 -4.38 10.95 17.67
N SER A 145 -5.03 12.06 18.04
CA SER A 145 -5.72 12.93 17.07
C SER A 145 -4.74 13.57 16.09
N ALA A 146 -3.60 14.07 16.56
CA ALA A 146 -2.56 14.64 15.70
C ALA A 146 -2.00 13.60 14.72
N THR A 147 -1.72 12.38 15.17
CA THR A 147 -1.26 11.28 14.29
C THR A 147 -2.29 10.91 13.23
N ARG A 148 -3.58 10.83 13.58
CA ARG A 148 -4.65 10.59 12.59
C ARG A 148 -4.75 11.73 11.58
N GLY A 149 -4.70 12.97 12.06
CA GLY A 149 -4.75 14.17 11.23
C GLY A 149 -3.59 14.22 10.22
N PHE A 150 -2.38 13.90 10.67
CA PHE A 150 -1.21 13.73 9.81
C PHE A 150 -1.45 12.66 8.73
N ALA A 151 -1.80 11.43 9.15
CA ALA A 151 -1.96 10.31 8.23
C ALA A 151 -3.01 10.61 7.15
N LYS A 152 -4.19 11.10 7.53
CA LYS A 152 -5.27 11.48 6.60
C LYS A 152 -4.88 12.61 5.66
N THR A 153 -4.15 13.61 6.16
CA THR A 153 -3.61 14.70 5.32
C THR A 153 -2.70 14.14 4.22
N ILE A 154 -1.79 13.23 4.58
CA ILE A 154 -0.89 12.60 3.61
C ILE A 154 -1.66 11.73 2.62
N GLN A 155 -2.64 10.94 3.08
CA GLN A 155 -3.49 10.12 2.20
C GLN A 155 -4.16 10.96 1.12
N ALA A 156 -4.85 12.03 1.53
CA ALA A 156 -5.54 12.91 0.60
C ALA A 156 -4.54 13.60 -0.36
N HIS A 157 -3.41 14.09 0.15
CA HIS A 157 -2.39 14.73 -0.67
C HIS A 157 -1.80 13.80 -1.75
N GLN A 158 -1.47 12.56 -1.38
CA GLN A 158 -0.92 11.57 -2.32
C GLN A 158 -1.95 11.15 -3.36
N LEU A 159 -3.19 10.89 -2.95
CA LEU A 159 -4.28 10.52 -3.87
C LEU A 159 -4.68 11.68 -4.80
N LEU A 160 -4.63 12.94 -4.32
CA LEU A 160 -4.87 14.10 -5.17
C LEU A 160 -3.85 14.19 -6.32
N GLN A 161 -2.57 13.93 -6.06
CA GLN A 161 -1.55 13.88 -7.12
C GLN A 161 -1.87 12.79 -8.17
N VAL A 162 -2.38 11.63 -7.73
CA VAL A 162 -2.82 10.59 -8.66
C VAL A 162 -4.03 11.07 -9.47
N LEU A 163 -5.02 11.66 -8.81
CA LEU A 163 -6.24 12.14 -9.46
C LEU A 163 -5.93 13.21 -10.52
N MET A 164 -5.06 14.17 -10.22
CA MET A 164 -4.68 15.22 -11.19
C MET A 164 -4.02 14.66 -12.44
N ARG A 165 -3.34 13.51 -12.33
CA ARG A 165 -2.75 12.82 -13.47
C ARG A 165 -3.76 11.96 -14.22
N GLN A 166 -4.59 11.20 -13.50
CA GLN A 166 -5.51 10.24 -14.09
C GLN A 166 -6.76 10.90 -14.67
N TYR A 167 -7.16 12.04 -14.11
CA TYR A 167 -8.32 12.83 -14.52
C TYR A 167 -9.56 11.96 -14.71
N THR A 168 -9.98 11.71 -15.95
CA THR A 168 -11.16 10.88 -16.28
C THR A 168 -11.01 9.40 -15.92
N CYS A 169 -9.79 8.88 -15.77
CA CYS A 169 -9.58 7.49 -15.34
C CYS A 169 -9.89 7.30 -13.84
N GLY A 170 -9.94 8.39 -13.06
CA GLY A 170 -10.31 8.32 -11.65
C GLY A 170 -9.28 7.72 -10.72
N ILE A 171 -9.67 7.56 -9.45
CA ILE A 171 -8.87 6.93 -8.39
C ILE A 171 -9.73 6.01 -7.51
N ARG A 172 -9.07 5.14 -6.73
CA ARG A 172 -9.70 4.42 -5.62
C ARG A 172 -9.37 5.16 -4.33
N ILE A 173 -10.40 5.45 -3.55
CA ILE A 173 -10.24 6.05 -2.23
C ILE A 173 -10.32 4.97 -1.15
N ASP A 174 -11.24 4.02 -1.31
CA ASP A 174 -11.36 2.85 -0.44
C ASP A 174 -10.29 1.81 -0.80
N VAL A 175 -9.17 1.89 -0.09
CA VAL A 175 -7.95 1.08 -0.32
C VAL A 175 -7.34 0.53 0.96
N THR A 176 -8.06 0.57 2.07
CA THR A 176 -7.55 0.08 3.37
C THR A 176 -7.46 -1.44 3.38
N ASP A 177 -8.43 -2.13 2.77
CA ASP A 177 -8.39 -3.58 2.57
C ASP A 177 -7.82 -3.93 1.17
N PRO A 178 -6.59 -4.47 1.07
CA PRO A 178 -5.98 -4.81 -0.20
C PRO A 178 -6.68 -5.96 -0.94
N ASP A 179 -7.42 -6.81 -0.23
CA ASP A 179 -8.14 -7.94 -0.81
C ASP A 179 -9.54 -7.53 -1.30
N ASN A 180 -10.05 -6.39 -0.82
CA ASN A 180 -11.40 -5.88 -1.14
C ASN A 180 -11.39 -4.38 -1.49
N LEU A 181 -10.60 -4.00 -2.49
CA LEU A 181 -10.49 -2.60 -2.94
C LEU A 181 -11.82 -2.06 -3.53
N GLY A 182 -12.27 -0.89 -3.07
CA GLY A 182 -13.42 -0.19 -3.63
C GLY A 182 -13.19 0.29 -5.07
N PRO A 183 -14.25 0.65 -5.83
CA PRO A 183 -14.16 0.93 -7.26
C PRO A 183 -13.34 2.20 -7.57
N PHE A 184 -12.92 2.35 -8.83
CA PHE A 184 -12.46 3.64 -9.32
C PHE A 184 -13.64 4.61 -9.39
N LEU A 185 -13.48 5.77 -8.76
CA LEU A 185 -14.45 6.85 -8.75
C LEU A 185 -14.16 7.82 -9.90
N ASP A 186 -15.18 8.51 -10.41
CA ASP A 186 -14.97 9.60 -11.35
C ASP A 186 -14.30 10.82 -10.69
N PHE A 187 -14.00 11.84 -11.47
CA PHE A 187 -13.23 13.00 -11.00
C PHE A 187 -13.94 13.77 -9.87
N GLU A 188 -15.26 13.99 -9.99
CA GLU A 188 -16.03 14.77 -9.02
C GLU A 188 -16.23 13.97 -7.73
N ALA A 189 -16.61 12.70 -7.83
CA ALA A 189 -16.71 11.81 -6.69
C ALA A 189 -15.37 11.62 -5.98
N SER A 190 -14.26 11.58 -6.73
CA SER A 190 -12.91 11.53 -6.16
C SER A 190 -12.58 12.80 -5.39
N LEU A 191 -12.85 14.00 -5.95
CA LEU A 191 -12.62 15.27 -5.26
C LEU A 191 -13.44 15.36 -3.97
N ASN A 192 -14.72 14.99 -4.01
CA ASN A 192 -15.59 14.99 -2.83
C ASN A 192 -15.08 14.04 -1.75
N GLY A 193 -14.62 12.84 -2.13
CA GLY A 193 -14.03 11.89 -1.20
C GLY A 193 -12.72 12.41 -0.57
N LEU A 194 -11.85 13.03 -1.36
CA LEU A 194 -10.61 13.64 -0.86
C LEU A 194 -10.89 14.85 0.06
N GLU A 195 -11.88 15.67 -0.27
CA GLU A 195 -12.35 16.76 0.60
C GLU A 195 -12.86 16.22 1.94
N SER A 196 -13.63 15.13 1.94
CA SER A 196 -14.08 14.48 3.17
C SER A 196 -12.91 14.02 4.04
N ILE A 197 -11.89 13.39 3.44
CA ILE A 197 -10.67 12.98 4.16
C ILE A 197 -9.94 14.19 4.74
N LEU A 198 -9.83 15.29 4.00
CA LEU A 198 -9.18 16.51 4.46
C LEU A 198 -9.97 17.22 5.58
N ASN A 199 -11.29 17.20 5.52
CA ASN A 199 -12.14 17.74 6.59
C ASN A 199 -11.96 16.94 7.89
N ASP A 200 -11.93 15.60 7.79
CA ASP A 200 -11.63 14.73 8.93
C ASP A 200 -10.22 14.97 9.47
N ALA A 201 -9.23 15.10 8.57
CA ALA A 201 -7.86 15.41 8.93
C ALA A 201 -7.76 16.75 9.67
N ASN A 202 -8.45 17.78 9.19
CA ASN A 202 -8.48 19.09 9.83
C ASN A 202 -9.12 19.03 11.23
N ASN A 203 -10.22 18.30 11.40
CA ASN A 203 -10.86 18.11 12.71
C ASN A 203 -9.92 17.39 13.69
N ASP A 204 -9.22 16.36 13.21
CA ASP A 204 -8.22 15.61 13.97
C ASP A 204 -7.03 16.49 14.37
N LEU A 205 -6.49 17.31 13.46
CA LEU A 205 -5.39 18.24 13.73
C LEU A 205 -5.79 19.34 14.72
N GLN A 206 -7.00 19.89 14.63
CA GLN A 206 -7.52 20.85 15.62
C GLN A 206 -7.64 20.25 17.02
N SER A 207 -7.92 18.94 17.09
CA SER A 207 -7.97 18.18 18.34
C SER A 207 -6.59 17.68 18.80
N GLY A 208 -5.55 17.88 17.98
CA GLY A 208 -4.19 17.40 18.20
C GLY A 208 -3.34 18.22 19.19
N GLY A 209 -3.92 19.25 19.80
CA GLY A 209 -3.20 20.16 20.70
C GLY A 209 -2.32 21.18 19.97
N GLY A 210 -1.61 22.01 20.75
CA GLY A 210 -0.80 23.13 20.22
C GLY A 210 0.64 22.77 19.82
N ALA A 211 1.08 21.55 20.12
CA ALA A 211 2.39 21.03 19.72
C ALA A 211 2.15 19.80 18.85
N PHE A 212 2.77 19.79 17.68
CA PHE A 212 2.79 18.59 16.85
C PHE A 212 3.64 17.52 17.57
N PRO A 213 3.14 16.29 17.72
CA PRO A 213 3.81 15.23 18.48
C PRO A 213 5.14 14.79 17.85
#